data_AF-A0A1J5JKM0-F1
#
_entry.id   AF-A0A1J5JKM0-F1
#
_cell.length_a   1.000
_cell.length_b   1.000
_cell.length_c   1.000
_cell.angle_alpha   90.00
_cell.angle_beta   90.00
_cell.angle_gamma   90.00
#
_symmetry.space_group_name_H-M   'P 1'
#
loop_
_entity.id
_entity.type
_entity.pdbx_description
1 polymer ?
#
loop_
_entity_poly.entity_id
_entity_poly.type
_entity_poly.pdbx_seq_one_letter_code
_entity_poly.pdbx_strand_id
1 'polypeptide(L)'
;MDFMPWTALVFQSIPESIVLVALGLGLVGEYPEIPSIIIIGIIGSVTSFFIRRLPLDFGGHTLLSMIVLIILMRFILKITVIRGILAAFFGILAVGIIESMSIPIVSYLTGISFETALHDPWLRVVFPLPDEIILGVAAYLCRRWRFTLVSNCTIFANSSREEKDDEK
;
A
#
# COMPACT_ATOMS: atom_id res chain seq x y z
N MET A 1 23.14 0.33 -8.19
CA MET A 1 22.03 -0.65 -8.11
C MET A 1 21.86 -0.95 -6.64
N ASP A 2 20.93 -0.25 -6.00
CA ASP A 2 20.80 -0.27 -4.54
C ASP A 2 20.11 -1.55 -4.11
N PHE A 3 20.90 -2.52 -3.67
CA PHE A 3 20.37 -3.73 -3.07
C PHE A 3 19.69 -3.36 -1.77
N MET A 4 18.37 -3.60 -1.69
CA MET A 4 17.66 -3.54 -0.43
C MET A 4 18.15 -4.70 0.45
N PRO A 5 18.74 -4.43 1.62
CA PRO A 5 19.13 -5.50 2.52
C PRO A 5 17.89 -6.22 3.03
N TRP A 6 18.03 -7.51 3.35
CA TRP A 6 16.94 -8.31 3.89
C TRP A 6 16.38 -7.74 5.21
N THR A 7 17.21 -6.99 5.96
CA THR A 7 16.79 -6.28 7.17
C THR A 7 15.74 -5.22 6.86
N ALA A 8 15.92 -4.43 5.80
CA ALA A 8 14.95 -3.43 5.38
C ALA A 8 13.65 -4.07 4.86
N LEU A 9 13.73 -5.24 4.22
CA LEU A 9 12.52 -5.98 3.83
C LEU A 9 11.67 -6.33 5.06
N VAL A 10 12.30 -6.87 6.11
CA VAL A 10 11.58 -7.38 7.29
C VAL A 10 11.08 -6.26 8.19
N PHE A 11 11.92 -5.26 8.45
CA PHE A 11 11.64 -4.24 9.46
C PHE A 11 10.97 -2.97 8.91
N GLN A 12 10.98 -2.77 7.60
CA GLN A 12 10.38 -1.60 6.96
C GLN A 12 9.31 -2.03 5.96
N SER A 13 9.68 -2.76 4.90
CA SER A 13 8.74 -3.05 3.81
C SER A 13 7.53 -3.90 4.20
N ILE A 14 7.69 -4.85 5.13
CA ILE A 14 6.55 -5.64 5.63
C ILE A 14 5.58 -4.75 6.45
N PRO A 15 6.01 -4.05 7.52
CA PRO A 15 5.15 -3.11 8.25
C PRO A 15 4.46 -2.09 7.35
N GLU A 16 5.23 -1.43 6.48
CA GLU A 16 4.72 -0.44 5.53
C GLU A 16 3.62 -1.03 4.63
N SER A 17 3.84 -2.22 4.06
CA SER A 17 2.85 -2.87 3.19
C SER A 17 1.58 -3.28 3.94
N ILE A 18 1.69 -3.71 5.19
CA ILE A 18 0.52 -4.02 6.04
C ILE A 18 -0.29 -2.75 6.29
N VAL A 19 0.37 -1.64 6.63
CA VAL A 19 -0.26 -0.34 6.87
C VAL A 19 -0.91 0.19 5.59
N LEU A 20 -0.23 0.09 4.44
CA LEU A 20 -0.75 0.45 3.12
C LEU A 20 -2.06 -0.28 2.82
N VAL A 21 -2.07 -1.61 2.99
CA VAL A 21 -3.26 -2.45 2.75
C VAL A 21 -4.38 -2.10 3.73
N ALA A 22 -4.06 -1.95 5.01
CA ALA A 22 -5.04 -1.61 6.05
C ALA A 22 -5.70 -0.24 5.80
N LEU A 23 -4.90 0.76 5.47
CA LEU A 23 -5.36 2.12 5.18
C LEU A 23 -6.19 2.14 3.89
N GLY A 24 -5.68 1.55 2.81
CA GLY A 24 -6.37 1.49 1.52
C GLY A 24 -7.73 0.82 1.61
N LEU A 25 -7.83 -0.32 2.30
CA LEU A 25 -9.10 -1.02 2.53
C LEU A 25 -10.04 -0.19 3.42
N GLY A 26 -9.52 0.43 4.48
CA GLY A 26 -10.29 1.30 5.36
C GLY A 26 -10.94 2.45 4.61
N LEU A 27 -10.19 3.13 3.74
CA LEU A 27 -10.69 4.25 2.93
C LEU A 27 -11.77 3.83 1.92
N VAL A 28 -11.78 2.57 1.49
CA VAL A 28 -12.83 1.98 0.63
C VAL A 28 -14.00 1.42 1.46
N GLY A 29 -13.88 1.39 2.78
CA GLY A 29 -14.91 0.90 3.70
C GLY A 29 -14.89 -0.61 3.89
N GLU A 30 -13.79 -1.27 3.51
CA GLU A 30 -13.59 -2.71 3.70
C GLU A 30 -12.77 -2.97 4.96
N TYR A 31 -13.31 -3.78 5.88
CA TYR A 31 -12.69 -4.04 7.18
C TYR A 31 -12.53 -5.55 7.44
N PRO A 32 -11.68 -6.25 6.67
CA PRO A 32 -11.44 -7.67 6.87
C PRO A 32 -10.68 -7.96 8.17
N GLU A 33 -10.60 -9.25 8.51
CA GLU A 33 -9.83 -9.72 9.65
C GLU A 33 -8.35 -9.33 9.53
N ILE A 34 -7.73 -8.99 10.66
CA ILE A 34 -6.32 -8.57 10.73
C ILE A 34 -5.36 -9.62 10.12
N PRO A 35 -5.53 -10.95 10.35
CA PRO A 35 -4.65 -11.95 9.75
C PRO A 35 -4.62 -11.88 8.21
N SER A 36 -5.76 -11.64 7.56
CA SER A 36 -5.84 -11.53 6.10
C SER A 36 -5.07 -10.31 5.58
N ILE A 37 -5.13 -9.19 6.30
CA ILE A 37 -4.37 -7.98 5.96
C ILE A 37 -2.86 -8.25 6.09
N ILE A 38 -2.45 -8.92 7.17
CA ILE A 38 -1.05 -9.28 7.41
C ILE A 38 -0.53 -10.19 6.30
N ILE A 39 -1.29 -11.22 5.91
CA ILE A 39 -0.92 -12.14 4.83
C ILE A 39 -0.73 -11.37 3.51
N ILE A 40 -1.66 -10.46 3.16
CA ILE A 40 -1.55 -9.65 1.95
C ILE A 40 -0.31 -8.75 1.99
N GLY A 41 -0.05 -8.09 3.13
CA GLY A 41 1.12 -7.23 3.29
C GLY A 41 2.45 -8.00 3.21
N ILE A 42 2.52 -9.20 3.78
CA ILE A 42 3.72 -10.06 3.68
C ILE A 42 3.93 -10.52 2.24
N ILE A 43 2.91 -11.10 1.60
CA ILE A 43 3.05 -11.59 0.22
C ILE A 43 3.32 -10.41 -0.73
N GLY A 44 2.66 -9.27 -0.52
CA GLY A 44 2.83 -8.05 -1.30
C GLY A 44 4.25 -7.49 -1.20
N SER A 45 4.80 -7.36 0.01
CA SER A 45 6.16 -6.84 0.22
C SER A 45 7.24 -7.79 -0.30
N VAL A 46 7.10 -9.09 -0.09
CA VAL A 46 8.01 -10.11 -0.68
C VAL A 46 7.96 -10.05 -2.20
N THR A 47 6.77 -9.95 -2.79
CA THR A 47 6.64 -9.83 -4.24
C THR A 47 7.26 -8.53 -4.75
N SER A 48 7.03 -7.40 -4.05
CA SER A 48 7.62 -6.10 -4.39
C SER A 48 9.15 -6.13 -4.33
N PHE A 49 9.72 -6.85 -3.36
CA PHE A 49 11.17 -7.05 -3.25
C PHE A 49 11.77 -7.75 -4.47
N PHE A 50 11.09 -8.76 -5.02
CA PHE A 50 11.50 -9.38 -6.28
C PHE A 50 11.25 -8.45 -7.47
N ILE A 51 10.13 -7.74 -7.50
CA ILE A 51 9.79 -6.79 -8.57
C ILE A 51 10.87 -5.71 -8.70
N ARG A 52 11.36 -5.16 -7.59
CA ARG A 52 12.41 -4.12 -7.56
C ARG A 52 13.76 -4.58 -8.11
N ARG A 53 13.97 -5.89 -8.31
CA ARG A 53 15.17 -6.44 -8.96
C ARG A 53 15.06 -6.51 -10.49
N LEU A 54 13.87 -6.29 -11.05
CA LEU A 54 13.74 -6.17 -12.49
C LEU A 54 14.32 -4.83 -12.97
N PRO A 55 14.82 -4.74 -14.21
CA PRO A 55 15.26 -3.48 -14.80
C PRO A 55 14.04 -2.69 -15.31
N LEU A 56 13.17 -2.24 -14.40
CA LEU A 56 12.07 -1.34 -14.76
C LEU A 56 12.39 0.09 -14.34
N ASP A 57 11.96 1.05 -15.15
CA ASP A 57 12.11 2.46 -14.81
C ASP A 57 11.21 2.86 -13.62
N PHE A 58 11.47 4.05 -13.09
CA PHE A 58 10.69 4.64 -12.01
C PHE A 58 9.18 4.65 -12.36
N GLY A 59 8.36 4.09 -11.47
CA GLY A 59 6.91 3.93 -11.65
C GLY A 59 6.47 2.57 -12.19
N GLY A 60 7.28 1.88 -13.01
CA GLY A 60 6.95 0.55 -13.54
C GLY A 60 6.82 -0.49 -12.43
N HIS A 61 7.73 -0.46 -11.46
CA HIS A 61 7.68 -1.30 -10.26
C HIS A 61 6.43 -1.06 -9.41
N THR A 62 6.01 0.21 -9.29
CA THR A 62 4.84 0.61 -8.49
C THR A 62 3.55 0.11 -9.13
N LEU A 63 3.40 0.29 -10.45
CA LEU A 63 2.24 -0.21 -11.19
C LEU A 63 2.14 -1.74 -11.11
N LEU A 64 3.26 -2.45 -11.27
CA LEU A 64 3.27 -3.90 -11.15
C LEU A 64 2.92 -4.36 -9.72
N SER A 65 3.46 -3.68 -8.70
CA SER A 65 3.13 -3.95 -7.29
C SER A 65 1.64 -3.69 -7.01
N MET A 66 1.06 -2.66 -7.61
CA MET A 66 -0.38 -2.36 -7.52
C MET A 66 -1.23 -3.50 -8.12
N ILE A 67 -0.87 -4.01 -9.30
CA ILE A 67 -1.56 -5.15 -9.93
C ILE A 67 -1.51 -6.38 -9.02
N VAL A 68 -0.35 -6.69 -8.45
CA VAL A 68 -0.19 -7.80 -7.50
C VAL A 68 -1.09 -7.61 -6.28
N LEU A 69 -1.12 -6.41 -5.69
CA LEU A 69 -1.99 -6.11 -4.55
C LEU A 69 -3.48 -6.30 -4.89
N ILE A 70 -3.93 -5.84 -6.06
CA ILE A 70 -5.32 -6.01 -6.50
C ILE A 70 -5.67 -7.50 -6.60
N ILE A 71 -4.79 -8.31 -7.19
CA ILE A 71 -4.97 -9.76 -7.31
C ILE A 71 -5.04 -10.40 -5.91
N LEU A 72 -4.12 -10.07 -5.01
CA LEU A 72 -4.12 -10.61 -3.65
C LEU A 72 -5.40 -10.25 -2.88
N MET A 73 -5.85 -9.00 -2.96
CA MET A 73 -7.10 -8.58 -2.33
C MET A 73 -8.31 -9.32 -2.93
N ARG A 74 -8.35 -9.52 -4.25
CA ARG A 74 -9.43 -10.28 -4.92
C ARG A 74 -9.46 -11.74 -4.49
N PHE A 75 -8.31 -12.41 -4.41
CA PHE A 75 -8.24 -13.84 -4.08
C PHE A 75 -8.43 -14.11 -2.58
N ILE A 76 -7.83 -13.29 -1.71
CA ILE A 76 -7.83 -13.53 -0.26
C ILE A 76 -9.08 -12.92 0.39
N LEU A 77 -9.47 -11.70 0.01
CA LEU A 77 -10.60 -10.98 0.62
C LEU A 77 -11.91 -11.13 -0.15
N LYS A 78 -11.86 -11.66 -1.39
CA LYS A 78 -13.03 -11.82 -2.27
C LYS A 78 -13.77 -10.51 -2.58
N ILE A 79 -13.12 -9.36 -2.43
CA ILE A 79 -13.69 -8.05 -2.78
C ILE A 79 -13.78 -7.87 -4.30
N THR A 80 -14.60 -6.91 -4.77
CA THR A 80 -14.69 -6.60 -6.21
C THR A 80 -13.39 -6.01 -6.73
N VAL A 81 -13.08 -6.24 -8.01
CA VAL A 81 -11.85 -5.73 -8.64
C VAL A 81 -11.78 -4.20 -8.53
N ILE A 82 -12.91 -3.50 -8.71
CA ILE A 82 -12.99 -2.03 -8.55
C ILE A 82 -12.62 -1.61 -7.12
N ARG A 83 -13.13 -2.29 -6.09
CA ARG A 83 -12.76 -2.00 -4.70
C ARG A 83 -11.29 -2.28 -4.43
N GLY A 84 -10.74 -3.36 -5.00
CA GLY A 84 -9.31 -3.67 -4.94
C GLY A 84 -8.44 -2.60 -5.60
N ILE A 85 -8.84 -2.11 -6.78
CA ILE A 85 -8.16 -1.01 -7.48
C ILE A 85 -8.17 0.25 -6.62
N LEU A 86 -9.34 0.65 -6.11
CA LEU A 86 -9.47 1.84 -5.26
C LEU A 86 -8.65 1.70 -3.98
N ALA A 87 -8.68 0.53 -3.34
CA ALA A 87 -7.94 0.29 -2.10
C ALA A 87 -6.42 0.36 -2.34
N ALA A 88 -5.91 -0.30 -3.38
CA ALA A 88 -4.50 -0.24 -3.73
C ALA A 88 -4.08 1.19 -4.13
N PHE A 89 -4.91 1.89 -4.91
CA PHE A 89 -4.65 3.27 -5.33
C PHE A 89 -4.58 4.22 -4.13
N PHE A 90 -5.60 4.21 -3.25
CA PHE A 90 -5.61 5.08 -2.07
C PHE A 90 -4.49 4.74 -1.08
N GLY A 91 -4.17 3.44 -0.91
CA GLY A 91 -3.05 3.02 -0.07
C GLY A 91 -1.72 3.56 -0.60
N ILE A 92 -1.40 3.32 -1.88
CA ILE A 92 -0.17 3.80 -2.51
C ILE A 92 -0.09 5.33 -2.50
N LEU A 93 -1.21 6.01 -2.79
CA LEU A 93 -1.28 7.47 -2.80
C LEU A 93 -1.05 8.04 -1.40
N ALA A 94 -1.63 7.45 -0.36
CA ALA A 94 -1.42 7.88 1.01
C ALA A 94 0.05 7.72 1.44
N VAL A 95 0.64 6.56 1.17
CA VAL A 95 2.07 6.31 1.45
C VAL A 95 2.94 7.33 0.71
N GLY A 96 2.73 7.47 -0.61
CA GLY A 96 3.53 8.37 -1.43
C GLY A 96 3.46 9.84 -1.02
N ILE A 97 2.28 10.33 -0.59
CA ILE A 97 2.13 11.70 -0.07
C ILE A 97 2.90 11.85 1.25
N ILE A 98 2.70 10.93 2.20
CA ILE A 98 3.32 11.03 3.51
C ILE A 98 4.84 10.87 3.43
N GLU A 99 5.37 9.94 2.64
CA GLU A 99 6.81 9.80 2.40
C GLU A 99 7.41 11.06 1.76
N SER A 100 6.75 11.60 0.71
CA SER A 100 7.24 12.80 0.01
C SER A 100 7.31 14.03 0.91
N MET A 101 6.46 14.09 1.93
CA MET A 101 6.51 15.14 2.95
C MET A 101 7.50 14.81 4.08
N SER A 102 7.56 13.56 4.52
CA SER A 102 8.34 13.15 5.68
C SER A 102 9.84 13.12 5.40
N ILE A 103 10.26 12.60 4.26
CA ILE A 103 11.68 12.51 3.86
C ILE A 103 12.42 13.86 3.97
N PRO A 104 11.93 14.98 3.38
CA PRO A 104 12.61 16.26 3.49
C PRO A 104 12.56 16.83 4.92
N ILE A 105 11.48 16.61 5.67
CA ILE A 105 11.35 17.06 7.06
C ILE A 105 12.37 16.34 7.95
N VAL A 106 12.46 15.01 7.84
CA VAL A 106 13.42 14.21 8.60
C VAL A 106 14.85 14.58 8.21
N SER A 107 15.12 14.79 6.91
CA SER A 107 16.43 15.25 6.45
C SER A 107 16.82 16.60 7.06
N TYR A 108 15.87 17.54 7.11
CA TYR A 108 16.09 18.87 7.69
C TYR A 108 16.34 18.82 9.20
N LEU A 109 15.58 18.00 9.94
CA LEU A 109 15.71 17.87 11.39
C LEU A 109 16.97 17.12 11.82
N THR A 110 17.37 16.09 11.08
CA THR A 110 18.52 15.25 11.41
C THR A 110 19.84 15.76 10.83
N GLY A 111 19.77 16.58 9.78
CA GLY A 111 20.93 16.99 8.98
C GLY A 111 21.50 15.87 8.09
N ILE A 112 20.83 14.71 8.04
CA ILE A 112 21.26 13.54 7.24
C ILE A 112 20.56 13.59 5.89
N SER A 113 21.32 13.47 4.80
CA SER A 113 20.73 13.38 3.46
C SER A 113 20.08 12.02 3.23
N PHE A 114 19.01 12.00 2.43
CA PHE A 114 18.34 10.76 2.02
C PHE A 114 19.30 9.74 1.39
N GLU A 115 20.26 10.19 0.57
CA GLU A 115 21.28 9.32 -0.03
C GLU A 115 22.15 8.64 1.03
N THR A 116 22.53 9.36 2.09
CA THR A 116 23.31 8.80 3.20
C THR A 116 22.49 7.76 3.96
N ALA A 117 21.20 8.03 4.17
CA ALA A 117 20.30 7.09 4.84
C ALA A 117 20.06 5.80 4.03
N LEU A 118 20.12 5.85 2.70
CA LEU A 118 19.98 4.66 1.85
C LEU A 118 21.21 3.74 1.90
N HIS A 119 22.39 4.29 2.14
CA HIS A 119 23.65 3.55 2.20
C HIS A 119 23.88 2.81 3.52
N ASP A 120 23.36 3.34 4.63
CA ASP A 120 23.45 2.70 5.94
C ASP A 120 22.21 1.81 6.23
N PRO A 121 22.40 0.50 6.50
CA PRO A 121 21.29 -0.43 6.69
C PRO A 121 20.34 -0.10 7.84
N TRP A 122 20.82 0.57 8.90
CA TRP A 122 20.03 0.92 10.07
C TRP A 122 19.31 2.24 9.88
N LEU A 123 20.00 3.24 9.33
CA LEU A 123 19.38 4.50 8.96
C LEU A 123 18.27 4.27 7.92
N ARG A 124 18.45 3.34 6.97
CA ARG A 124 17.41 2.99 6.00
C ARG A 124 16.10 2.53 6.64
N VAL A 125 16.16 1.85 7.79
CA VAL A 125 14.99 1.40 8.55
C VAL A 125 14.45 2.51 9.43
N VAL A 126 15.32 3.26 10.12
CA VAL A 126 14.92 4.28 11.10
C VAL A 126 14.37 5.54 10.45
N PHE A 127 14.92 5.92 9.30
CA PHE A 127 14.56 7.14 8.58
C PHE A 127 13.07 7.20 8.18
N PRO A 128 12.44 6.10 7.71
CA PRO A 128 11.01 6.04 7.41
C PRO A 128 10.11 5.65 8.61
N LEU A 129 10.66 5.43 9.82
CA LEU A 129 9.80 5.13 10.98
C LEU A 129 8.76 6.21 11.30
N PRO A 130 9.07 7.53 11.19
CA PRO A 130 8.08 8.57 11.47
C PRO A 130 6.85 8.49 10.57
N ASP A 131 7.02 8.25 9.26
CA ASP A 131 5.90 8.08 8.32
C ASP A 131 5.13 6.79 8.57
N GLU A 132 5.80 5.67 8.86
CA GLU A 132 5.12 4.42 9.25
C GLU A 132 4.22 4.63 10.48
N ILE A 133 4.67 5.39 11.48
CA ILE A 133 3.87 5.71 12.67
C ILE A 133 2.65 6.55 12.28
N ILE A 134 2.83 7.58 11.46
CA ILE A 134 1.73 8.47 11.02
C ILE A 134 0.68 7.67 10.25
N LEU A 135 1.11 6.86 9.29
CA LEU A 135 0.24 6.04 8.46
C LEU A 135 -0.42 4.92 9.28
N GLY A 136 0.30 4.32 10.23
CA GLY A 136 -0.23 3.30 11.14
C GLY A 136 -1.33 3.85 12.03
N VAL A 137 -1.15 5.06 12.58
CA VAL A 137 -2.19 5.78 13.33
C VAL A 137 -3.38 6.11 12.43
N ALA A 138 -3.15 6.60 11.21
CA ALA A 138 -4.22 6.88 10.26
C ALA A 138 -5.03 5.62 9.91
N ALA A 139 -4.36 4.49 9.66
CA ALA A 139 -4.99 3.20 9.39
C ALA A 139 -5.82 2.71 10.59
N TYR A 140 -5.28 2.86 11.80
CA TYR A 140 -5.98 2.52 13.03
C TYR A 140 -7.24 3.38 13.24
N LEU A 141 -7.15 4.69 13.02
CA LEU A 141 -8.29 5.61 13.12
C LEU A 141 -9.36 5.30 12.07
N CYS A 142 -8.97 5.05 10.81
CA CYS A 142 -9.90 4.63 9.76
C CYS A 142 -10.66 3.37 10.18
N ARG A 143 -9.95 2.37 10.72
CA ARG A 143 -10.56 1.12 11.22
C ARG A 143 -11.47 1.34 12.43
N ARG A 144 -11.06 2.18 13.38
CA ARG A 144 -11.81 2.43 14.62
C ARG A 144 -13.10 3.23 14.37
N TRP A 145 -13.05 4.22 13.48
CA TRP A 145 -14.20 5.08 13.17
C TRP A 145 -14.99 4.63 11.96
N ARG A 146 -14.54 3.56 11.29
CA ARG A 146 -15.11 3.05 10.02
C ARG A 146 -15.25 4.15 8.96
N PHE A 147 -14.26 5.04 8.92
CA PHE A 147 -14.25 6.17 8.00
C PHE A 147 -14.09 5.67 6.56
N THR A 148 -14.98 6.09 5.66
CA THR A 148 -15.00 5.62 4.27
C THR A 148 -15.06 6.82 3.34
N LEU A 149 -14.07 6.96 2.46
CA LEU A 149 -14.07 7.98 1.40
C LEU A 149 -15.02 7.59 0.26
N VAL A 150 -15.11 6.30 -0.03
CA VAL A 150 -15.96 5.78 -1.12
C VAL A 150 -17.34 5.41 -0.57
N SER A 151 -18.20 6.41 -0.36
CA SER A 151 -19.61 6.14 -0.05
C SER A 151 -20.32 5.57 -1.28
N ASN A 152 -20.82 4.33 -1.17
CA ASN A 152 -21.67 3.65 -2.15
C ASN A 152 -21.30 3.90 -3.63
N CYS A 153 -20.17 3.36 -4.08
CA CYS A 153 -19.91 3.26 -5.52
C CYS A 153 -20.79 2.15 -6.10
N THR A 154 -22.07 2.48 -6.38
CA THR A 154 -23.04 1.66 -7.12
C THR A 154 -22.77 1.63 -8.63
N ILE A 155 -21.64 2.19 -9.09
CA ILE A 155 -21.42 2.55 -10.50
C ILE A 155 -21.23 1.35 -11.45
N PHE A 156 -20.95 0.13 -10.96
CA PHE A 156 -20.70 -1.02 -11.85
C PHE A 156 -21.55 -2.28 -11.58
N ALA A 157 -22.55 -2.22 -10.70
CA ALA A 157 -23.50 -3.33 -10.57
C ALA A 157 -24.52 -3.39 -11.73
N ASN A 158 -24.58 -2.34 -12.57
CA ASN A 158 -25.56 -2.24 -13.65
C ASN A 158 -25.10 -2.82 -15.00
N SER A 159 -23.80 -2.90 -15.28
CA SER A 159 -23.32 -3.35 -16.61
C SER A 159 -23.48 -4.85 -16.84
N SER A 160 -23.70 -5.65 -15.79
CA SER A 160 -24.02 -7.08 -15.91
C SER A 160 -25.52 -7.37 -15.92
N ARG A 161 -26.37 -6.34 -15.85
CA ARG A 161 -27.83 -6.46 -15.96
C ARG A 161 -28.34 -6.05 -17.34
N GLU A 162 -27.76 -5.04 -17.97
CA GLU A 162 -28.17 -4.60 -19.31
C GLU A 162 -27.88 -5.66 -20.38
N GLU A 163 -26.78 -6.42 -20.26
CA GLU A 163 -26.45 -7.49 -21.24
C GLU A 163 -27.42 -8.69 -21.20
N LYS A 164 -28.28 -8.80 -20.17
CA LYS A 164 -29.29 -9.86 -20.05
C LYS A 164 -30.70 -9.45 -20.49
N ASP A 165 -30.98 -8.16 -20.61
CA ASP A 165 -32.29 -7.67 -21.03
C ASP A 165 -32.37 -7.40 -22.55
N ASP A 166 -31.22 -7.30 -23.23
CA ASP A 166 -31.16 -7.20 -24.71
C ASP A 166 -31.24 -8.56 -25.44
N GLU A 167 -31.28 -9.68 -24.70
CA GLU A 167 -31.37 -11.04 -25.25
C GLU A 167 -32.78 -11.67 -25.11
N LYS A 168 -33.81 -10.85 -24.85
CA LYS A 168 -35.23 -11.25 -24.77
C LYS A 168 -36.11 -10.50 -25.75
#